data_AF-A0A952WPT0-F1
#
_entry.id   AF-A0A952WPT0-F1
#
_cell.length_a   1.000
_cell.length_b   1.000
_cell.length_c   1.000
_cell.angle_alpha   90.00
_cell.angle_beta   90.00
_cell.angle_gamma   90.00
#
_symmetry.space_group_name_H-M   'P 1'
#
loop_
_entity.id
_entity.type
_entity.pdbx_description
1 polymer ?
#
loop_
_entity_poly.entity_id
_entity_poly.type
_entity_poly.pdbx_seq_one_letter_code
_entity_poly.pdbx_strand_id
1 'polypeptide(L)' 'MPGGRGGGAANQARAWAIGLNFVYGVIGFSLIGWAVQRWIWPSAAPWPLLVGLFLGLIGGGFRFIKDAMSIGRR' A
#
# COMPACT_ATOMS: atom_id res chain seq x y z
N MET A 1 -9.00 0.64 40.39
CA MET A 1 -8.80 1.69 39.37
C MET A 1 -8.49 1.02 38.03
N PRO A 2 -9.45 0.81 37.11
CA PRO A 2 -9.16 0.16 35.83
C PRO A 2 -8.58 1.16 34.83
N GLY A 3 -7.26 1.13 34.63
CA GLY A 3 -6.51 1.93 33.65
C GLY A 3 -6.54 1.36 32.23
N GLY A 4 -7.69 0.88 31.76
CA GLY A 4 -7.86 0.12 30.52
C GLY A 4 -7.88 0.91 29.20
N ARG A 5 -7.09 1.99 29.05
CA ARG A 5 -7.07 2.82 27.82
C ARG A 5 -5.85 2.64 26.91
N GLY A 6 -4.88 1.80 27.30
CA GLY A 6 -3.65 1.58 26.52
C GLY A 6 -3.79 0.64 25.31
N GLY A 7 -4.72 -0.33 25.35
CA GLY A 7 -4.85 -1.35 24.30
C GLY A 7 -5.54 -0.85 23.02
N GLY A 8 -6.53 0.03 23.14
CA GLY A 8 -7.28 0.54 21.99
C GLY A 8 -6.45 1.45 21.09
N ALA A 9 -5.66 2.35 21.67
CA ALA A 9 -4.80 3.26 20.92
C ALA A 9 -3.68 2.51 20.16
N ALA A 10 -3.07 1.49 20.79
CA ALA A 10 -2.04 0.67 20.14
C ALA A 10 -2.60 -0.17 18.96
N ASN A 11 -3.80 -0.74 19.13
CA ASN A 11 -4.48 -1.48 18.07
C ASN A 11 -4.92 -0.56 16.92
N GLN A 12 -5.41 0.63 17.23
CA GLN A 12 -5.77 1.63 16.23
C GLN A 12 -4.55 2.13 15.45
N ALA A 13 -3.43 2.41 16.13
CA ALA A 13 -2.17 2.80 15.49
C ALA A 13 -1.64 1.71 14.53
N ARG A 14 -1.75 0.43 14.91
CA ARG A 14 -1.40 -0.70 14.03
C ARG A 14 -2.31 -0.76 12.80
N ALA A 15 -3.62 -0.60 12.95
CA ALA A 15 -4.55 -0.59 11.82
C ALA A 15 -4.23 0.53 10.81
N TRP A 16 -3.94 1.74 11.32
CA TRP A 16 -3.52 2.86 10.49
C TRP A 16 -2.18 2.63 9.78
N ALA A 17 -1.20 2.03 10.46
CA ALA A 17 0.11 1.74 9.87
C ALA A 17 0.00 0.80 8.65
N ILE A 18 -0.89 -0.19 8.71
CA ILE A 18 -1.12 -1.13 7.60
C ILE A 18 -1.79 -0.42 6.43
N GLY A 19 -2.82 0.39 6.71
CA GLY A 19 -3.51 1.19 5.70
C GLY A 19 -2.56 2.15 4.99
N LEU A 20 -1.70 2.84 5.75
CA LEU A 20 -0.70 3.75 5.18
C LEU A 20 0.35 3.02 4.35
N ASN A 21 0.84 1.85 4.78
CA ASN A 21 1.76 1.04 3.98
C ASN A 21 1.17 0.66 2.61
N PHE A 22 -0.12 0.35 2.55
CA PHE A 22 -0.81 0.10 1.29
C PHE A 22 -0.85 1.35 0.42
N VAL A 23 -1.30 2.47 0.97
CA VAL A 23 -1.41 3.75 0.25
C VAL A 23 -0.05 4.18 -0.31
N TYR A 24 1.01 4.15 0.50
CA TYR A 24 2.36 4.49 0.06
C TYR A 24 2.90 3.50 -0.99
N GLY A 25 2.55 2.22 -0.89
CA GLY A 25 2.89 1.23 -1.91
C GLY A 25 2.24 1.54 -3.27
N VAL A 26 0.93 1.81 -3.27
CA VAL A 26 0.18 2.16 -4.49
C VAL A 26 0.73 3.44 -5.11
N ILE A 27 0.95 4.49 -4.30
CA ILE A 27 1.51 5.76 -4.78
C ILE A 27 2.93 5.55 -5.34
N GLY A 28 3.79 4.81 -4.63
CA GLY A 28 5.16 4.54 -5.06
C GLY A 28 5.23 3.82 -6.41
N PHE A 29 4.49 2.73 -6.57
CA PHE A 29 4.46 2.00 -7.85
C PHE A 29 3.77 2.78 -8.97
N SER A 30 2.76 3.60 -8.67
CA SER A 30 2.14 4.49 -9.66
C SER A 30 3.11 5.56 -10.15
N LEU A 31 3.89 6.16 -9.24
CA LEU A 31 4.93 7.13 -9.58
C LEU A 31 6.05 6.50 -10.41
N ILE A 32 6.45 5.26 -10.10
CA ILE A 32 7.43 4.51 -10.91
C ILE A 32 6.87 4.26 -12.32
N GLY A 33 5.61 3.83 -12.45
CA GLY A 33 4.97 3.65 -13.76
C GLY A 33 4.90 4.95 -14.57
N TRP A 34 4.55 6.06 -13.91
CA TRP A 34 4.54 7.39 -14.51
C TRP A 34 5.94 7.83 -14.98
N ALA A 35 6.95 7.64 -14.13
CA ALA A 35 8.34 7.97 -14.41
C ALA A 35 8.86 7.20 -15.64
N VAL A 36 8.61 5.90 -15.71
CA VAL A 36 8.99 5.05 -16.84
C VAL A 36 8.33 5.53 -18.13
N GLN A 37 7.04 5.86 -18.09
CA GLN A 37 6.36 6.38 -19.28
C GLN A 37 6.88 7.76 -19.69
N ARG A 38 7.19 8.64 -18.73
CA ARG A 38 7.59 10.03 -19.05
C ARG A 38 9.01 10.12 -19.60
N TRP A 39 9.95 9.30 -19.09
CA TRP A 39 11.38 9.42 -19.41
C TRP A 39 11.90 8.34 -20.35
N ILE A 40 11.38 7.11 -20.31
CA ILE A 40 11.91 6.00 -21.11
C ILE A 40 11.09 5.82 -22.40
N TRP A 41 9.76 5.94 -22.31
CA TRP A 41 8.88 5.72 -23.46
C TRP A 41 7.76 6.76 -23.58
N PRO A 42 8.08 8.03 -23.89
CA PRO A 42 7.11 9.12 -23.98
C PRO A 42 6.09 8.97 -25.12
N SER A 43 6.39 8.18 -26.16
CA SER A 43 5.48 7.90 -27.28
C SER A 43 4.79 6.53 -27.19
N ALA A 44 5.05 5.73 -26.16
CA ALA A 44 4.31 4.48 -25.99
C ALA A 44 2.90 4.78 -25.46
N ALA A 45 1.91 4.06 -25.98
CA ALA A 45 0.58 4.00 -25.37
C ALA A 45 0.71 3.66 -23.87
N PRO A 46 -0.21 4.12 -22.99
CA PRO A 46 -0.04 4.21 -21.52
C PRO A 46 0.01 2.86 -20.78
N TRP A 47 0.47 1.81 -21.44
CA TRP A 47 0.71 0.47 -20.91
C TRP A 47 1.69 0.44 -19.74
N PRO A 48 2.82 1.18 -19.73
CA PRO A 48 3.73 1.16 -18.58
C PRO A 48 3.10 1.75 -17.31
N LEU A 49 2.27 2.80 -17.45
CA LEU A 49 1.48 3.35 -16.35
C LEU A 49 0.44 2.36 -15.86
N LEU A 50 -0.29 1.71 -16.77
CA LEU A 50 -1.31 0.72 -16.42
C LEU A 50 -0.71 -0.51 -15.74
N VAL A 51 0.43 -1.01 -16.22
CA VAL A 51 1.15 -2.14 -15.61
C VAL A 51 1.72 -1.74 -14.24
N GLY A 52 2.30 -0.54 -14.11
CA GLY A 52 2.80 -0.02 -12.83
C GLY A 52 1.69 0.19 -11.80
N LEU A 53 0.55 0.74 -12.23
CA LEU A 53 -0.65 0.88 -11.42
C LEU A 53 -1.17 -0.50 -10.98
N PHE A 54 -1.29 -1.45 -11.91
CA PHE A 54 -1.81 -2.78 -11.65
C PHE A 54 -0.88 -3.58 -10.71
N LEU A 55 0.44 -3.50 -10.91
CA LEU A 55 1.43 -4.09 -10.01
C LEU A 55 1.43 -3.41 -8.63
N GLY A 56 1.26 -2.09 -8.58
CA GLY A 56 1.11 -1.36 -7.32
C GLY A 56 -0.15 -1.76 -6.56
N LEU A 57 -1.26 -1.94 -7.27
CA LEU A 57 -2.54 -2.36 -6.70
C LEU A 57 -2.48 -3.80 -6.21
N ILE A 58 -1.96 -4.73 -7.02
CA ILE A 58 -1.85 -6.15 -6.66
C ILE A 58 -0.78 -6.36 -5.60
N GLY A 59 0.43 -5.82 -5.78
CA GLY A 59 1.54 -5.98 -4.84
C GLY A 59 1.26 -5.30 -3.50
N GLY A 60 0.72 -4.08 -3.53
CA GLY A 60 0.27 -3.38 -2.33
C GLY A 60 -0.88 -4.11 -1.65
N GLY A 61 -1.88 -4.55 -2.41
CA GLY A 61 -3.07 -5.25 -1.91
C GLY A 61 -2.73 -6.60 -1.28
N PHE A 62 -1.86 -7.39 -1.92
CA PHE A 62 -1.38 -8.66 -1.36
C PHE A 62 -0.68 -8.45 -0.01
N ARG A 63 0.19 -7.43 0.08
CA ARG A 63 0.93 -7.12 1.30
C ARG A 63 0.00 -6.59 2.40
N PHE A 64 -0.96 -5.75 2.05
CA PHE A 64 -2.03 -5.28 2.95
C PHE A 64 -2.84 -6.44 3.53
N ILE A 65 -3.31 -7.36 2.67
CA ILE A 65 -4.08 -8.53 3.09
C ILE A 65 -3.24 -9.45 3.97
N LYS A 66 -1.96 -9.67 3.63
CA LYS A 66 -1.04 -10.49 4.43
C LYS A 66 -0.80 -9.90 5.81
N ASP A 67 -0.57 -8.59 5.90
CA ASP A 67 -0.34 -7.87 7.15
C ASP A 67 -1.62 -7.86 8.00
N ALA A 68 -2.79 -7.63 7.39
CA ALA A 68 -4.09 -7.68 8.07
C ALA A 68 -4.41 -9.08 8.63
N MET A 69 -4.19 -10.14 7.85
CA MET A 69 -4.36 -11.53 8.31
C MET A 69 -3.36 -11.95 9.39
N SER A 70 -2.18 -11.33 9.43
CA SER A 70 -1.20 -11.60 10.50
C SER A 70 -1.64 -11.04 11.86
N ILE A 71 -2.50 -10.02 11.85
CA ILE A 71 -3.02 -9.37 13.06
C ILE A 71 -4.27 -10.05 13.59
N GLY A 72 -5.16 -10.55 12.72
CA GLY A 72 -6.33 -11.31 13.14
C GLY A 72 -6.03 -12.71 13.71
N ARG A 73 -4.76 -13.13 13.70
CA ARG A 73 -4.30 -14.44 14.20
C ARG A 73 -3.78 -14.43 15.64
N ARG A 74 -3.96 -13.33 16.37
CA ARG A 74 -3.62 -13.18 17.81
C ARG A 74 -4.83 -12.69 18.58
#